data_AF-A0A5A7ZTY8-F1
#
_entry.id   AF-A0A5A7ZTY8-F1
#
_cell.length_a   1.000
_cell.length_b   1.000
_cell.length_c   1.000
_cell.angle_alpha   90.00
_cell.angle_beta   90.00
_cell.angle_gamma   90.00
#
_symmetry.space_group_name_H-M   'P 1'
#
loop_
_entity.id
_entity.type
_entity.pdbx_description
1 polymer ?
#
loop_
_entity_poly.entity_id
_entity_poly.type
_entity_poly.pdbx_seq_one_letter_code
_entity_poly.pdbx_strand_id
1 'polypeptide(L)'
;MAETKYQIRRIGNRIKLSFPEGSEELAPAAVQPMKPKKRYKTSIWSKIGAFFSFVFSILFLVVGFVIATPIFILITLRNWVALFISFAIFWSLVGVVYYGMILNLELTTGIIFNNTSLSILLLVSFIGAIFTTIGIRD
;
A
#
# COMPACT_ATOMS: atom_id res chain seq x y z
N MET A 1 -56.54 -31.98 -45.33
CA MET A 1 -57.07 -31.89 -43.95
C MET A 1 -55.91 -31.68 -43.00
N ALA A 2 -55.87 -30.53 -42.31
CA ALA A 2 -55.28 -30.35 -40.99
C ALA A 2 -55.87 -29.04 -40.44
N GLU A 3 -56.81 -29.16 -39.51
CA GLU A 3 -57.58 -28.06 -38.95
C GLU A 3 -56.68 -27.20 -38.05
N THR A 4 -56.57 -25.90 -38.35
CA THR A 4 -55.85 -24.95 -37.48
C THR A 4 -56.69 -24.69 -36.24
N LYS A 5 -56.25 -25.25 -35.11
CA LYS A 5 -56.94 -25.17 -33.82
C LYS A 5 -56.62 -23.83 -33.14
N TYR A 6 -57.52 -22.85 -33.28
CA TYR A 6 -57.38 -21.53 -32.64
C TYR A 6 -57.72 -21.62 -31.14
N GLN A 7 -56.86 -21.06 -30.27
CA GLN A 7 -57.15 -20.91 -28.84
C GLN A 7 -57.65 -19.50 -28.55
N ILE A 8 -58.93 -19.39 -28.21
CA ILE A 8 -59.56 -18.12 -27.80
C ILE A 8 -59.60 -18.09 -26.28
N ARG A 9 -58.84 -17.20 -25.63
CA ARG A 9 -58.87 -17.01 -24.17
C ARG A 9 -59.38 -15.61 -23.84
N ARG A 10 -60.53 -15.54 -23.15
CA ARG A 10 -61.11 -14.28 -22.67
C ARG A 10 -60.48 -13.91 -21.32
N ILE A 11 -59.86 -12.74 -21.23
CA ILE A 11 -59.34 -12.17 -19.98
C ILE A 11 -60.05 -10.82 -19.79
N GLY A 12 -61.08 -10.80 -18.95
CA GLY A 12 -61.91 -9.60 -18.72
C GLY A 12 -62.77 -9.21 -19.93
N ASN A 13 -62.92 -7.91 -20.19
CA ASN A 13 -63.83 -7.38 -21.23
C ASN A 13 -63.20 -7.29 -22.64
N ARG A 14 -62.07 -7.95 -22.91
CA ARG A 14 -61.50 -8.07 -24.27
C ARG A 14 -61.04 -9.50 -24.55
N ILE A 15 -61.20 -9.94 -25.79
CA ILE A 15 -60.81 -11.26 -26.29
C ILE A 15 -59.44 -11.12 -26.96
N LYS A 16 -58.43 -11.89 -26.51
CA LYS A 16 -57.12 -11.95 -27.18
C LYS A 16 -57.03 -13.24 -28.02
N LEU A 17 -56.67 -13.06 -29.29
CA LEU A 17 -56.34 -14.13 -30.23
C LEU A 17 -54.81 -14.14 -30.39
N SER A 18 -54.17 -15.28 -30.13
CA SER A 18 -52.73 -15.45 -30.32
C SER A 18 -52.46 -16.28 -31.58
N PHE A 19 -51.64 -15.74 -32.48
CA PHE A 19 -51.12 -16.41 -33.67
C PHE A 19 -49.67 -16.87 -33.44
N PRO A 20 -49.21 -17.97 -34.06
CA PRO A 20 -47.83 -18.41 -33.91
C PRO A 20 -46.86 -17.49 -34.67
N GLU A 21 -45.67 -17.38 -34.10
CA GLU A 21 -44.54 -16.50 -34.38
C GLU A 21 -44.24 -16.16 -35.86
N GLY A 22 -43.92 -14.88 -36.08
CA GLY A 22 -43.23 -14.41 -37.28
C GLY A 22 -43.32 -12.88 -37.48
N SER A 23 -42.16 -12.24 -37.64
CA SER A 23 -41.90 -10.85 -38.10
C SER A 23 -42.28 -9.64 -37.21
N GLU A 24 -41.18 -9.07 -36.66
CA GLU A 24 -40.75 -7.66 -36.71
C GLU A 24 -41.58 -6.50 -36.11
N GLU A 25 -40.82 -5.61 -35.46
CA GLU A 25 -40.99 -4.15 -35.37
C GLU A 25 -41.37 -3.52 -34.00
N LEU A 26 -40.40 -2.74 -33.48
CA LEU A 26 -40.48 -1.54 -32.62
C LEU A 26 -40.97 -1.60 -31.13
N ALA A 27 -39.95 -1.57 -30.24
CA ALA A 27 -39.87 -0.87 -28.94
C ALA A 27 -40.81 -1.24 -27.76
N PRO A 28 -40.55 -0.73 -26.54
CA PRO A 28 -39.45 -0.96 -25.62
C PRO A 28 -39.91 -1.90 -24.48
N ALA A 29 -39.39 -3.13 -24.42
CA ALA A 29 -39.88 -4.12 -23.47
C ALA A 29 -39.25 -3.94 -22.08
N ALA A 30 -40.06 -3.37 -21.19
CA ALA A 30 -40.23 -3.76 -19.80
C ALA A 30 -38.97 -3.70 -18.91
N VAL A 31 -38.90 -2.61 -18.14
CA VAL A 31 -38.33 -2.60 -16.79
C VAL A 31 -38.89 -3.82 -16.06
N GLN A 32 -38.07 -4.87 -15.96
CA GLN A 32 -38.36 -5.99 -15.07
C GLN A 32 -38.55 -5.39 -13.67
N PRO A 33 -39.60 -5.74 -12.91
CA PRO A 33 -39.61 -5.41 -11.50
C PRO A 33 -38.45 -6.19 -10.88
N MET A 34 -37.34 -5.50 -10.73
CA MET A 34 -36.18 -5.94 -9.96
C MET A 34 -36.76 -6.41 -8.64
N LYS A 35 -36.75 -7.73 -8.40
CA LYS A 35 -37.16 -8.32 -7.11
C LYS A 35 -36.56 -7.45 -6.02
N PRO A 36 -37.32 -6.99 -5.01
CA PRO A 36 -36.78 -6.09 -4.02
C PRO A 36 -35.54 -6.75 -3.43
N LYS A 37 -34.36 -6.14 -3.67
CA LYS A 37 -33.11 -6.53 -3.02
C LYS A 37 -33.46 -6.64 -1.54
N LYS A 38 -33.39 -7.86 -0.99
CA LYS A 38 -33.61 -8.09 0.44
C LYS A 38 -32.79 -7.05 1.19
N ARG A 39 -33.46 -6.04 1.76
CA ARG A 39 -32.83 -5.07 2.63
C ARG A 39 -32.36 -5.88 3.83
N TYR A 40 -31.10 -6.29 3.80
CA TYR A 40 -30.46 -6.93 4.92
C TYR A 40 -30.61 -5.92 6.05
N LYS A 41 -31.49 -6.20 7.03
CA LYS A 41 -31.56 -5.43 8.26
C LYS A 41 -30.12 -5.40 8.75
N THR A 42 -29.48 -4.24 8.73
CA THR A 42 -28.16 -4.03 9.31
C THR A 42 -28.28 -4.42 10.77
N SER A 43 -27.96 -5.68 11.07
CA SER A 43 -28.14 -6.23 12.39
C SER A 43 -27.14 -5.52 13.30
N ILE A 44 -27.56 -5.22 14.51
CA ILE A 44 -26.69 -4.60 15.53
C ILE A 44 -25.43 -5.48 15.73
N TRP A 45 -25.55 -6.79 15.47
CA TRP A 45 -24.47 -7.76 15.41
C TRP A 45 -23.44 -7.49 14.30
N SER A 46 -23.86 -7.05 13.12
CA SER A 46 -22.96 -6.63 12.04
C SER A 46 -22.17 -5.37 12.40
N LYS A 47 -22.79 -4.46 13.17
CA LYS A 47 -22.11 -3.25 13.67
C LYS A 47 -21.11 -3.57 14.79
N ILE A 48 -21.47 -4.50 15.69
CA ILE A 48 -20.56 -5.00 16.74
C ILE A 48 -19.34 -5.70 16.13
N GLY A 49 -19.54 -6.58 15.14
CA GLY A 49 -18.45 -7.26 14.45
C GLY A 49 -17.51 -6.30 13.72
N ALA A 50 -18.07 -5.29 13.05
CA ALA A 50 -17.28 -4.24 12.40
C ALA A 50 -16.48 -3.39 13.41
N PHE A 51 -17.04 -3.09 14.58
CA PHE A 51 -16.36 -2.36 15.64
C PHE A 51 -15.17 -3.15 16.20
N PHE A 52 -15.35 -4.43 16.55
CA PHE A 52 -14.24 -5.26 17.00
C PHE A 52 -13.18 -5.45 15.91
N SER A 53 -13.57 -5.64 14.65
CA SER A 53 -12.63 -5.73 13.54
C SER A 53 -11.78 -4.46 13.39
N PHE A 54 -12.38 -3.28 13.54
CA PHE A 54 -11.65 -2.00 13.53
C PHE A 54 -10.70 -1.87 14.72
N VAL A 55 -11.15 -2.20 15.92
CA VAL A 55 -10.34 -2.16 17.15
C VAL A 55 -9.15 -3.13 17.06
N PHE A 56 -9.38 -4.37 16.61
CA PHE A 56 -8.31 -5.33 16.40
C PHE A 56 -7.33 -4.88 15.32
N SER A 57 -7.79 -4.26 14.23
CA SER A 57 -6.90 -3.72 13.19
C SER A 57 -5.96 -2.64 13.74
N ILE A 58 -6.49 -1.70 14.55
CA ILE A 58 -5.66 -0.71 15.24
C ILE A 58 -4.70 -1.38 16.22
N LEU A 59 -5.18 -2.36 16.99
CA LEU A 59 -4.36 -3.08 17.96
C LEU A 59 -3.18 -3.78 17.29
N PHE A 60 -3.41 -4.48 16.18
CA PHE A 60 -2.35 -5.13 15.41
C PHE A 60 -1.37 -4.12 14.81
N LEU A 61 -1.84 -2.97 14.33
CA LEU A 61 -0.98 -1.89 13.84
C LEU A 61 -0.08 -1.35 14.94
N VAL A 62 -0.64 -1.05 16.11
CA VAL A 62 0.10 -0.53 17.27
C VAL A 62 1.12 -1.56 17.77
N VAL A 63 0.72 -2.82 17.94
CA VAL A 63 1.61 -3.90 18.36
C VAL A 63 2.75 -4.09 17.34
N GLY A 64 2.41 -4.08 16.05
CA GLY A 64 3.39 -4.15 14.96
C GLY A 64 4.38 -2.99 15.01
N PHE A 65 3.92 -1.76 15.23
CA PHE A 65 4.79 -0.60 15.37
C PHE A 65 5.70 -0.68 16.61
N VAL A 66 5.15 -1.08 17.76
CA VAL A 66 5.90 -1.20 19.03
C VAL A 66 7.01 -2.24 18.93
N ILE A 67 6.82 -3.31 18.15
CA ILE A 67 7.83 -4.35 17.94
C ILE A 67 8.79 -3.98 16.81
N ALA A 68 8.29 -3.44 15.69
CA ALA A 68 9.11 -3.11 14.53
C ALA A 68 10.05 -1.94 14.79
N THR A 69 9.62 -0.92 15.53
CA THR A 69 10.41 0.29 15.83
C THR A 69 11.73 -0.01 16.56
N PRO A 70 11.75 -0.74 17.69
CA PRO A 70 13.00 -1.06 18.37
C PRO A 70 13.92 -1.93 17.51
N ILE A 71 13.39 -2.87 16.74
CA ILE A 71 14.18 -3.69 15.81
C ILE A 71 14.79 -2.82 14.70
N PHE A 72 14.00 -1.93 14.12
CA PHE A 72 14.45 -0.99 13.09
C PHE A 72 15.58 -0.10 13.63
N ILE A 73 15.44 0.43 14.84
CA ILE A 73 16.47 1.25 15.48
C ILE A 73 17.75 0.44 15.66
N LEU A 74 17.69 -0.79 16.17
CA LEU A 74 18.87 -1.65 16.38
C LEU A 74 19.61 -1.95 15.07
N ILE A 75 18.88 -2.29 14.00
CA ILE A 75 19.46 -2.56 12.68
C ILE A 75 20.09 -1.29 12.10
N THR A 76 19.39 -0.16 12.17
CA THR A 76 19.89 1.14 11.70
C THR A 76 21.16 1.52 12.46
N LEU A 77 21.19 1.33 13.78
CA LEU A 77 22.35 1.66 14.60
C LEU A 77 23.57 0.80 14.23
N ARG A 78 23.37 -0.50 14.02
CA ARG A 78 24.43 -1.40 13.54
C ARG A 78 24.99 -0.95 12.19
N ASN A 79 24.12 -0.64 11.23
CA ASN A 79 24.52 -0.16 9.92
C ASN A 79 25.23 1.19 10.00
N TRP A 80 24.79 2.06 10.91
CA TRP A 80 25.37 3.37 11.13
C TRP A 80 26.81 3.29 11.61
N VAL A 81 27.10 2.43 12.59
CA VAL A 81 28.46 2.19 13.07
C VAL A 81 29.35 1.67 11.93
N ALA A 82 28.88 0.69 11.17
CA ALA A 82 29.64 0.10 10.07
C ALA A 82 29.96 1.13 8.97
N LEU A 83 28.98 1.95 8.57
CA LEU A 83 29.17 2.99 7.57
C LEU A 83 30.03 4.15 8.07
N PHE A 84 29.87 4.56 9.33
CA PHE A 84 30.69 5.61 9.91
C PHE A 84 32.16 5.22 9.93
N ILE A 85 32.48 3.98 10.33
CA ILE A 85 33.84 3.46 10.31
C ILE A 85 34.39 3.44 8.88
N SER A 86 33.60 2.94 7.93
CA SER A 86 33.99 2.87 6.51
C SER A 86 34.30 4.25 5.94
N PHE A 87 33.42 5.22 6.17
CA PHE A 87 33.62 6.60 5.73
C PHE A 87 34.76 7.29 6.46
N ALA A 88 34.98 7.02 7.75
CA ALA A 88 36.12 7.57 8.49
C ALA A 88 37.46 7.07 7.94
N ILE A 89 37.56 5.79 7.59
CA ILE A 89 38.76 5.22 6.95
C ILE A 89 38.98 5.88 5.59
N PHE A 90 37.94 5.95 4.76
CA PHE A 90 38.02 6.62 3.47
C PHE A 90 38.44 8.09 3.60
N TRP A 91 37.81 8.84 4.50
CA TRP A 91 38.12 10.24 4.76
C TRP A 91 39.53 10.45 5.27
N SER A 92 40.05 9.55 6.11
CA SER A 92 41.44 9.57 6.56
C SER A 92 42.41 9.48 5.39
N LEU A 93 42.19 8.54 4.45
CA LEU A 93 43.03 8.39 3.26
C LEU A 93 42.99 9.64 2.37
N VAL A 94 41.79 10.17 2.11
CA VAL A 94 41.61 11.41 1.34
C VAL A 94 42.31 12.58 2.04
N GLY A 95 42.17 12.68 3.36
CA GLY A 95 42.78 13.73 4.16
C GLY A 95 44.30 13.70 4.11
N VAL A 96 44.92 12.52 4.20
CA VAL A 96 46.38 12.36 4.10
C VAL A 96 46.89 12.85 2.74
N VAL A 97 46.22 12.46 1.65
CA VAL A 97 46.61 12.89 0.29
C VAL A 97 46.39 14.39 0.12
N TYR A 98 45.20 14.88 0.47
CA TYR A 98 44.82 16.27 0.24
C TYR A 98 45.65 17.24 1.08
N TYR A 99 45.68 17.04 2.40
CA TYR A 99 46.40 17.96 3.29
C TYR A 99 47.92 17.73 3.24
N GLY A 100 48.37 16.48 3.20
CA GLY A 100 49.79 16.15 3.29
C GLY A 100 50.54 16.26 1.96
N MET A 101 49.95 15.82 0.84
CA MET A 101 50.66 15.80 -0.45
C MET A 101 50.34 17.02 -1.31
N ILE A 102 49.06 17.43 -1.38
CA ILE A 102 48.65 18.53 -2.26
C ILE A 102 48.90 19.88 -1.59
N LEU A 103 48.42 20.05 -0.37
CA LEU A 103 48.56 21.30 0.37
C LEU A 103 49.88 21.40 1.17
N ASN A 104 50.62 20.29 1.30
CA ASN A 104 51.89 20.20 2.02
C ASN A 104 51.82 20.78 3.45
N LEU A 105 50.72 20.48 4.15
CA LEU A 105 50.48 20.85 5.53
C LEU A 105 50.98 19.75 6.48
N GLU A 106 51.31 20.14 7.71
CA GLU A 106 51.61 19.18 8.76
C GLU A 106 50.36 18.34 9.07
N LEU A 107 50.48 17.02 8.89
CA LEU A 107 49.37 16.10 9.07
C LEU A 107 49.08 15.90 10.56
N THR A 108 48.01 16.52 11.02
CA THR A 108 47.45 16.27 12.36
C THR A 108 46.04 15.69 12.25
N THR A 109 45.65 14.90 13.25
CA THR A 109 44.29 14.33 13.32
C THR A 109 43.22 15.42 13.33
N GLY A 110 43.50 16.58 13.94
CA GLY A 110 42.56 17.70 14.01
C GLY A 110 42.30 18.40 12.68
N ILE A 111 43.24 18.35 11.72
CA ILE A 111 43.01 18.89 10.37
C ILE A 111 42.12 17.94 9.55
N ILE A 112 42.36 16.63 9.66
CA ILE A 112 41.57 15.62 8.94
C ILE A 112 40.17 15.50 9.57
N PHE A 113 40.09 15.37 10.89
CA PHE A 113 38.86 15.20 11.67
C PHE A 113 38.57 16.44 12.51
N ASN A 114 38.13 17.50 11.84
CA ASN A 114 37.64 18.72 12.50
C ASN A 114 36.13 18.62 12.77
N ASN A 115 35.58 19.61 13.49
CA ASN A 115 34.16 19.63 13.85
C ASN A 115 33.24 19.54 12.63
N THR A 116 33.63 20.16 11.52
CA THR A 116 32.86 20.15 10.28
C THR A 116 32.89 18.78 9.60
N SER A 117 34.07 18.19 9.42
CA SER A 117 34.21 16.88 8.77
C SER A 117 33.59 15.77 9.61
N LEU A 118 33.75 15.79 10.94
CA LEU A 118 33.08 14.86 11.84
C LEU A 118 31.55 14.98 11.77
N SER A 119 31.01 16.20 11.73
CA SER A 119 29.56 16.43 11.60
C SER A 119 29.03 15.90 10.26
N ILE A 120 29.75 16.13 9.17
CA ILE A 120 29.41 15.62 7.84
C ILE A 120 29.46 14.09 7.83
N LEU A 121 30.52 13.49 8.37
CA LEU A 121 30.67 12.04 8.45
C LEU A 121 29.54 11.40 9.26
N LEU A 122 29.17 11.99 10.40
CA LEU A 122 28.03 11.55 11.22
C LEU A 122 26.72 11.60 10.44
N LEU A 123 26.46 12.71 9.74
CA LEU A 123 25.20 12.93 9.01
C LEU A 123 25.09 12.03 7.78
N VAL A 124 26.15 11.95 6.96
CA VAL A 124 26.17 11.13 5.75
C VAL A 124 26.11 9.64 6.11
N SER A 125 26.83 9.20 7.13
CA SER A 125 26.76 7.82 7.59
C SER A 125 25.38 7.47 8.15
N PHE A 126 24.72 8.40 8.86
CA PHE A 126 23.38 8.19 9.40
C PHE A 126 22.33 8.06 8.31
N ILE A 127 22.37 8.96 7.32
CA ILE A 127 21.49 8.88 6.15
C ILE A 127 21.70 7.57 5.40
N GLY A 128 22.96 7.20 5.15
CA GLY A 128 23.31 5.91 4.52
C GLY A 128 22.81 4.71 5.33
N ALA A 129 22.87 4.79 6.66
CA ALA A 129 22.37 3.72 7.53
C ALA A 129 20.87 3.52 7.38
N ILE A 130 20.09 4.60 7.35
CA ILE A 130 18.65 4.53 7.11
C ILE A 130 18.36 3.91 5.75
N PHE A 131 19.02 4.37 4.68
CA PHE A 131 18.81 3.82 3.34
C PHE A 131 19.16 2.34 3.24
N THR A 132 20.28 1.92 3.83
CA THR A 132 20.67 0.51 3.83
C THR A 132 19.70 -0.34 4.65
N THR A 133 19.20 0.15 5.78
CA THR A 133 18.21 -0.59 6.59
C THR A 133 16.87 -0.75 5.87
N ILE A 134 16.45 0.22 5.07
CA ILE A 134 15.21 0.13 4.28
C ILE A 134 15.42 -0.72 3.01
N GLY A 135 16.56 -0.56 2.33
CA GLY A 135 16.84 -1.22 1.04
C GLY A 135 17.26 -2.70 1.12
N ILE A 136 17.62 -3.23 2.29
CA ILE A 136 17.97 -4.65 2.49
C ILE A 136 16.72 -5.56 2.59
N ARG A 137 15.50 -5.01 2.48
CA ARG A 137 14.24 -5.75 2.68
C ARG A 137 13.60 -6.37 1.42
N ASP A 138 14.29 -6.36 0.28
CA ASP A 138 13.89 -7.07 -0.94
C ASP A 138 14.63 -8.41 -1.09
#